data_AF-A0A6N3UVJ3-F1
#
_entry.id   AF-A0A6N3UVJ3-F1
#
_cell.length_a   1.000
_cell.length_b   1.000
_cell.length_c   1.000
_cell.angle_alpha   90.00
_cell.angle_beta   90.00
_cell.angle_gamma   90.00
#
_symmetry.space_group_name_H-M   'P 1'
#
loop_
_entity.id
_entity.type
_entity.pdbx_description
1 polymer ?
#
loop_
_entity_poly.entity_id
_entity_poly.type
_entity_poly.pdbx_seq_one_letter_code
_entity_poly.pdbx_strand_id
1 'polypeptide(L)'
;MVNISALITDGQQILLFQNDKNEKNEYALPSVCASTLVGAKRKLKKLINDLGIQFFFNREIYSAFNNGDDNCAFLCYVTSYTSLSKNEDYIWIEINKFKDVALKDMGAHSSQAVFKYIRERLDVIDAVKAKIRFLNQQSGLTLSFSEKLNGVQIFIYAPRFICPFSYHFSFDFVNEEEVEFNVDWILNRSMAPGDKSDIYIFFSETMGMLLKLFLQEPVVVTMFGHCFVEGEIGGASLSFESNKYSEIISKHEIVERIALLFEVFKIAMSLHGELIGSISHKNIVKNNDEILKCFGKENFNFVFREEHACYYNDHLECIYIDNGLYDSDKLFSGYSNEVISGTHGKILVQKIKDFTFLNYIDADDWKTVQEIIKRRKIIDYKLLAQSNKLYVIANKEIWVIDGWFHHTIAELEKEDVLDRNKREQALLLANREFSWKYPLNYGRFEELCADLLEQIKPNARIRLAGDANNADVGRDILVYNPDDTLHICQCKAYQKNVGKSDVQDIRDTIEFHGATGFYLMVSSRITSPLIKNLEILKQKYAVDWWTEREIFNYLRRYPFIADRYRDILEIK
;
A
#
# COMPACT_ATOMS: atom_id res chain seq x y z
N MET A 1 43.65 2.15 -11.24
CA MET A 1 42.69 2.13 -12.36
C MET A 1 41.32 1.72 -11.81
N VAL A 2 40.26 1.69 -12.63
CA VAL A 2 38.94 1.17 -12.22
C VAL A 2 38.75 -0.23 -12.77
N ASN A 3 38.65 -1.21 -11.88
CA ASN A 3 38.32 -2.60 -12.19
C ASN A 3 36.83 -2.82 -11.95
N ILE A 4 36.12 -3.34 -12.95
CA ILE A 4 34.72 -3.75 -12.82
C ILE A 4 34.61 -5.25 -13.03
N SER A 5 33.95 -5.92 -12.09
CA SER A 5 33.43 -7.29 -12.25
C SER A 5 31.91 -7.24 -12.40
N ALA A 6 31.31 -8.15 -13.18
CA ALA A 6 29.87 -8.19 -13.33
C ALA A 6 29.28 -9.57 -13.12
N LEU A 7 28.24 -9.63 -12.28
CA LEU A 7 27.34 -10.76 -12.17
C LEU A 7 26.28 -10.63 -13.26
N ILE A 8 26.49 -11.32 -14.38
CA ILE A 8 25.58 -11.30 -15.53
C ILE A 8 24.65 -12.50 -15.43
N THR A 9 23.34 -12.25 -15.41
CA THR A 9 22.33 -13.29 -15.19
C THR A 9 21.07 -13.06 -16.01
N ASP A 10 20.39 -14.14 -16.37
CA ASP A 10 19.01 -14.12 -16.88
C ASP A 10 17.97 -14.39 -15.75
N GLY A 11 18.45 -14.52 -14.50
CA GLY A 11 17.68 -14.88 -13.33
C GLY A 11 17.80 -16.36 -12.94
N GLN A 12 18.06 -17.28 -13.87
CA GLN A 12 18.20 -18.73 -13.59
C GLN A 12 19.66 -19.19 -13.68
N GLN A 13 20.41 -18.58 -14.59
CA GLN A 13 21.79 -18.90 -14.90
C GLN A 13 22.68 -17.67 -14.73
N ILE A 14 23.96 -17.92 -14.48
CA ILE A 14 25.00 -16.91 -14.35
C ILE A 14 26.04 -17.17 -15.43
N LEU A 15 26.43 -16.12 -16.15
CA LEU A 15 27.49 -16.18 -17.13
C LEU A 15 28.86 -16.09 -16.42
N LEU A 16 29.69 -17.11 -16.61
CA LEU A 16 31.06 -17.16 -16.11
C LEU A 16 32.06 -17.36 -17.25
N PHE A 17 33.30 -16.95 -17.00
CA PHE A 17 34.45 -17.23 -17.86
C PHE A 17 35.23 -18.42 -17.31
N GLN A 18 35.56 -19.39 -18.15
CA GLN A 18 36.36 -20.56 -17.79
C GLN A 18 37.83 -20.33 -18.17
N ASN A 19 38.71 -20.30 -17.17
CA ASN A 19 40.13 -19.92 -17.35
C ASN A 19 40.99 -21.06 -17.94
N ASP A 20 40.72 -22.32 -17.59
CA ASP A 20 41.44 -23.49 -18.09
C ASP A 20 40.47 -24.65 -18.38
N LYS A 21 40.57 -25.27 -19.56
CA LYS A 21 39.75 -26.42 -19.97
C LYS A 21 40.30 -27.75 -19.40
N ASN A 22 41.55 -27.76 -18.91
CA ASN A 22 42.23 -28.95 -18.41
C ASN A 22 42.09 -29.15 -16.89
N GLU A 23 41.94 -28.08 -16.12
CA GLU A 23 41.60 -28.13 -14.69
C GLU A 23 40.07 -28.08 -14.54
N LYS A 24 39.45 -29.20 -14.15
CA LYS A 24 37.99 -29.25 -13.99
C LYS A 24 37.55 -28.25 -12.91
N ASN A 25 36.69 -27.31 -13.34
CA ASN A 25 35.87 -26.43 -12.50
C ASN A 25 36.51 -25.13 -11.98
N GLU A 26 37.35 -24.43 -12.74
CA GLU A 26 37.82 -23.08 -12.36
C GLU A 26 37.18 -21.97 -13.20
N TYR A 27 36.42 -21.10 -12.53
CA TYR A 27 35.69 -20.01 -13.19
C TYR A 27 36.00 -18.62 -12.62
N ALA A 28 35.79 -17.60 -13.43
CA ALA A 28 35.92 -16.19 -13.09
C ALA A 28 34.71 -15.39 -13.57
N LEU A 29 34.46 -14.23 -12.94
CA LEU A 29 33.44 -13.29 -13.38
C LEU A 29 33.95 -12.48 -14.58
N PRO A 30 33.08 -12.15 -15.56
CA PRO A 30 33.40 -11.20 -16.60
C PRO A 30 33.89 -9.88 -15.98
N SER A 31 35.15 -9.55 -16.22
CA SER A 31 35.82 -8.42 -15.57
C SER A 31 36.65 -7.61 -16.57
N VAL A 32 36.70 -6.29 -16.40
CA VAL A 32 37.47 -5.37 -17.25
C VAL A 32 38.09 -4.23 -16.44
N CYS A 33 39.15 -3.63 -16.97
CA CYS A 33 39.83 -2.48 -16.37
C CYS A 33 39.85 -1.26 -17.31
N ALA A 34 39.66 -0.05 -16.77
CA ALA A 34 39.84 1.22 -17.47
C ALA A 34 40.27 2.37 -16.54
N SER A 35 40.62 3.52 -17.12
CA SER A 35 40.99 4.72 -16.36
C SER A 35 39.82 5.41 -15.65
N THR A 36 38.57 5.16 -16.08
CA THR A 36 37.35 5.72 -15.48
C THR A 36 36.25 4.67 -15.40
N LEU A 37 35.32 4.84 -14.46
CA LEU A 37 34.16 3.95 -14.30
C LEU A 37 33.30 3.88 -15.59
N VAL A 38 33.06 5.02 -16.23
CA VAL A 38 32.33 5.09 -17.51
C VAL A 38 33.06 4.32 -18.60
N GLY A 39 34.39 4.47 -18.66
CA GLY A 39 35.24 3.73 -19.60
C GLY A 39 35.18 2.22 -19.37
N ALA A 40 35.22 1.78 -18.11
CA ALA A 40 35.13 0.38 -17.73
C ALA A 40 33.74 -0.20 -18.05
N LYS A 41 32.64 0.49 -17.71
CA LYS A 41 31.28 0.07 -18.06
C LYS A 41 31.11 -0.08 -19.58
N ARG A 42 31.66 0.86 -20.37
CA ARG A 42 31.63 0.79 -21.84
C ARG A 42 32.43 -0.40 -22.38
N LYS A 43 33.62 -0.66 -21.83
CA LYS A 43 34.45 -1.83 -22.22
C LYS A 43 33.74 -3.15 -21.90
N LEU A 44 33.16 -3.27 -20.71
CA LEU A 44 32.41 -4.47 -20.32
C LEU A 44 31.19 -4.67 -21.23
N LYS A 45 30.43 -3.59 -21.48
CA LYS A 45 29.27 -3.65 -22.37
C LYS A 45 29.67 -4.12 -23.77
N LYS A 46 30.80 -3.62 -24.29
CA LYS A 46 31.34 -4.09 -25.57
C LYS A 46 31.72 -5.58 -25.53
N LEU A 47 32.50 -6.00 -24.53
CA LEU A 47 32.94 -7.39 -24.36
C LEU A 47 31.77 -8.37 -24.41
N ILE A 48 30.71 -8.09 -23.66
CA ILE A 48 29.54 -8.98 -23.55
C ILE A 48 28.63 -8.90 -24.79
N ASN A 49 28.47 -7.71 -25.37
CA ASN A 49 27.75 -7.55 -26.63
C ASN A 49 28.43 -8.32 -27.78
N ASP A 50 29.77 -8.37 -27.79
CA ASP A 50 30.55 -9.14 -28.77
C ASP A 50 30.27 -10.66 -28.64
N LEU A 51 29.88 -11.13 -27.45
CA LEU A 51 29.40 -12.50 -27.21
C LEU A 51 27.96 -12.76 -27.71
N GLY A 52 27.26 -11.71 -28.16
CA GLY A 52 25.85 -11.77 -28.56
C GLY A 52 24.86 -11.61 -27.41
N ILE A 53 25.30 -11.12 -26.25
CA ILE A 53 24.48 -10.97 -25.04
C ILE A 53 24.24 -9.48 -24.81
N GLN A 54 22.97 -9.08 -24.73
CA GLN A 54 22.58 -7.72 -24.35
C GLN A 54 22.15 -7.70 -22.89
N PHE A 55 22.60 -6.70 -22.14
CA PHE A 55 22.28 -6.55 -20.73
C PHE A 55 22.22 -5.08 -20.31
N PHE A 56 21.66 -4.83 -19.13
CA PHE A 56 21.76 -3.55 -18.45
C PHE A 56 22.39 -3.72 -17.06
N PHE A 57 23.10 -2.68 -16.63
CA PHE A 57 23.58 -2.58 -15.25
C PHE A 57 22.37 -2.26 -14.37
N ASN A 58 22.03 -3.18 -13.46
CA ASN A 58 20.89 -3.01 -12.58
C ASN A 58 21.31 -2.24 -11.32
N ARG A 59 22.24 -2.81 -10.54
CA ARG A 59 22.71 -2.21 -9.30
C ARG A 59 24.15 -2.56 -8.98
N GLU A 60 24.75 -1.77 -8.11
CA GLU A 60 26.08 -2.01 -7.56
C GLU A 60 25.99 -3.01 -6.39
N ILE A 61 26.83 -4.04 -6.42
CA ILE A 61 26.96 -5.03 -5.33
C ILE A 61 28.08 -4.60 -4.37
N TYR A 62 29.12 -3.98 -4.90
CA TYR A 62 30.32 -3.62 -4.14
C TYR A 62 31.05 -2.45 -4.79
N SER A 63 31.59 -1.56 -3.96
CA SER A 63 32.57 -0.54 -4.37
C SER A 63 33.60 -0.34 -3.28
N ALA A 64 34.88 -0.32 -3.65
CA ALA A 64 35.96 0.15 -2.79
C ALA A 64 36.86 1.08 -3.59
N PHE A 65 37.04 2.30 -3.06
CA PHE A 65 37.85 3.36 -3.66
C PHE A 65 39.13 3.51 -2.84
N ASN A 66 40.21 2.90 -3.29
CA ASN A 66 41.52 2.98 -2.65
C ASN A 66 42.47 3.77 -3.56
N ASN A 67 43.28 4.67 -2.98
CA ASN A 67 44.23 5.54 -3.67
C ASN A 67 45.07 4.80 -4.74
N GLY A 68 44.55 4.72 -5.97
CA GLY A 68 45.21 4.09 -7.10
C GLY A 68 44.47 2.92 -7.75
N ASP A 69 43.57 2.19 -7.09
CA ASP A 69 42.83 1.04 -7.64
C ASP A 69 41.40 0.92 -7.09
N ASP A 70 40.45 1.43 -7.86
CA ASP A 70 39.02 1.36 -7.57
C ASP A 70 38.47 0.02 -8.05
N ASN A 71 37.79 -0.72 -7.17
CA ASN A 71 37.18 -2.00 -7.50
C ASN A 71 35.67 -1.91 -7.31
N CYS A 72 34.93 -2.20 -8.36
CA CYS A 72 33.46 -2.16 -8.37
C CYS A 72 32.90 -3.51 -8.87
N ALA A 73 31.75 -3.90 -8.34
CA ALA A 73 31.00 -5.03 -8.84
C ALA A 73 29.54 -4.66 -9.09
N PHE A 74 28.98 -5.14 -10.21
CA PHE A 74 27.60 -4.86 -10.59
C PHE A 74 26.79 -6.14 -10.81
N LEU A 75 25.52 -6.09 -10.43
CA LEU A 75 24.49 -7.02 -10.87
C LEU A 75 23.93 -6.54 -12.22
N CYS A 76 23.88 -7.45 -13.18
CA CYS A 76 23.50 -7.17 -14.55
C CYS A 76 22.45 -8.18 -15.03
N TYR A 77 21.29 -7.71 -15.47
CA TYR A 77 20.28 -8.59 -16.08
C TYR A 77 20.36 -8.54 -17.59
N VAL A 78 20.27 -9.73 -18.17
CA VAL A 78 20.21 -9.92 -19.61
C VAL A 78 18.84 -9.50 -20.15
N THR A 79 18.84 -8.79 -21.27
CA THR A 79 17.63 -8.40 -22.01
C THR A 79 17.43 -9.24 -23.26
N SER A 80 18.51 -9.81 -23.81
CA SER A 80 18.47 -10.69 -24.98
C SER A 80 19.77 -11.50 -25.04
N TYR A 81 19.66 -12.81 -25.27
CA TYR A 81 20.81 -13.68 -25.46
C TYR A 81 20.44 -14.96 -26.23
N THR A 82 21.45 -15.62 -26.79
CA THR A 82 21.36 -17.01 -27.25
C THR A 82 22.06 -17.90 -26.24
N SER A 83 21.50 -19.08 -25.95
CA SER A 83 22.08 -20.06 -25.01
C SER A 83 23.48 -20.56 -25.43
N LEU A 84 23.83 -20.40 -26.70
CA LEU A 84 25.18 -20.57 -27.23
C LEU A 84 25.88 -19.20 -27.20
N SER A 85 26.88 -19.06 -26.33
CA SER A 85 27.85 -17.95 -26.42
C SER A 85 28.68 -18.13 -27.70
N LYS A 86 29.00 -17.02 -28.38
CA LYS A 86 29.90 -17.07 -29.55
C LYS A 86 31.34 -17.46 -29.21
N ASN A 87 31.68 -17.49 -27.93
CA ASN A 87 32.97 -17.89 -27.40
C ASN A 87 32.77 -19.02 -26.38
N GLU A 88 33.34 -20.18 -26.67
CA GLU A 88 33.24 -21.40 -25.85
C GLU A 88 33.80 -21.24 -24.43
N ASP A 89 34.61 -20.22 -24.18
CA ASP A 89 35.20 -19.97 -22.86
C ASP A 89 34.21 -19.29 -21.90
N TYR A 90 33.09 -18.77 -22.41
CA TYR A 90 32.01 -18.22 -21.59
C TYR A 90 30.86 -19.21 -21.50
N ILE A 91 30.51 -19.61 -20.28
CA ILE A 91 29.46 -20.61 -20.05
C ILE A 91 28.38 -20.09 -19.12
N TRP A 92 27.16 -20.59 -19.33
CA TRP A 92 26.04 -20.39 -18.45
C TRP A 92 26.00 -21.49 -17.40
N ILE A 93 26.02 -21.12 -16.12
CA ILE A 93 25.89 -22.05 -15.00
C ILE A 93 24.58 -21.78 -14.28
N GLU A 94 23.77 -22.82 -14.07
CA GLU A 94 22.56 -22.74 -13.27
C GLU A 94 22.88 -22.35 -11.82
N ILE A 95 22.06 -21.48 -11.25
CA ILE A 95 22.34 -20.88 -9.95
C ILE A 95 22.41 -21.90 -8.81
N ASN A 96 21.60 -22.96 -8.88
CA ASN A 96 21.56 -24.03 -7.88
C ASN A 96 22.85 -24.89 -7.90
N LYS A 97 23.58 -24.93 -9.02
CA LYS A 97 24.87 -25.62 -9.17
C LYS A 97 26.05 -24.76 -8.74
N PHE A 98 25.81 -23.48 -8.45
CA PHE A 98 26.87 -22.52 -8.13
C PHE A 98 27.61 -22.83 -6.83
N LYS A 99 26.99 -23.55 -5.88
CA LYS A 99 27.67 -23.94 -4.62
C LYS A 99 28.85 -24.88 -4.85
N ASP A 100 28.81 -25.69 -5.91
CA ASP A 100 29.83 -26.69 -6.23
C ASP A 100 30.94 -26.17 -7.16
N VAL A 101 30.89 -24.88 -7.51
CA VAL A 101 31.83 -24.23 -8.44
C VAL A 101 33.09 -23.80 -7.69
N ALA A 102 34.24 -24.36 -8.06
CA ALA A 102 35.55 -23.88 -7.60
C ALA A 102 35.97 -22.64 -8.43
N LEU A 103 36.67 -21.71 -7.80
CA LEU A 103 36.92 -20.39 -8.39
C LEU A 103 38.38 -20.02 -8.21
N LYS A 104 39.07 -19.75 -9.32
CA LYS A 104 40.46 -19.30 -9.35
C LYS A 104 40.51 -17.90 -9.91
N ASP A 105 40.15 -16.96 -9.05
CA ASP A 105 40.71 -15.61 -9.05
C ASP A 105 40.27 -14.87 -7.77
N MET A 106 40.71 -15.38 -6.62
CA MET A 106 40.49 -14.71 -5.33
C MET A 106 41.39 -13.49 -5.12
N GLY A 107 42.08 -12.97 -6.16
CA GLY A 107 42.93 -11.79 -6.05
C GLY A 107 42.19 -10.45 -6.06
N ALA A 108 41.04 -10.36 -6.74
CA ALA A 108 40.27 -9.12 -6.85
C ALA A 108 39.14 -9.06 -5.81
N HIS A 109 39.16 -8.04 -4.94
CA HIS A 109 38.16 -7.85 -3.88
C HIS A 109 36.72 -7.76 -4.41
N SER A 110 36.50 -7.21 -5.61
CA SER A 110 35.18 -7.13 -6.25
C SER A 110 34.60 -8.51 -6.56
N SER A 111 35.41 -9.44 -7.06
CA SER A 111 34.97 -10.81 -7.36
C SER A 111 34.60 -11.55 -6.07
N GLN A 112 35.44 -11.45 -5.03
CA GLN A 112 35.15 -12.04 -3.72
C GLN A 112 33.82 -11.55 -3.13
N ALA A 113 33.54 -10.24 -3.23
CA ALA A 113 32.29 -9.66 -2.74
C ALA A 113 31.05 -10.21 -3.48
N VAL A 114 31.11 -10.34 -4.81
CA VAL A 114 30.02 -10.95 -5.59
C VAL A 114 29.79 -12.41 -5.19
N PHE A 115 30.87 -13.18 -5.00
CA PHE A 115 30.73 -14.57 -4.60
C PHE A 115 30.18 -14.73 -3.19
N LYS A 116 30.63 -13.90 -2.24
CA LYS A 116 30.05 -13.83 -0.88
C LYS A 116 28.54 -13.55 -0.98
N TYR A 117 28.15 -12.54 -1.77
CA TYR A 117 26.76 -12.18 -2.00
C TYR A 117 25.92 -13.36 -2.56
N ILE A 118 26.40 -14.08 -3.58
CA ILE A 118 25.65 -15.23 -4.15
C ILE A 118 25.52 -16.36 -3.12
N ARG A 119 26.60 -16.70 -2.40
CA ARG A 119 26.60 -17.79 -1.41
C ARG A 119 25.64 -17.50 -0.27
N GLU A 120 25.69 -16.30 0.30
CA GLU A 120 24.77 -15.89 1.38
C GLU A 120 23.31 -16.01 0.95
N ARG A 121 22.98 -15.63 -0.30
CA ARG A 121 21.62 -15.80 -0.83
C ARG A 121 21.23 -17.26 -0.94
N LEU A 122 22.10 -18.08 -1.49
CA LEU A 122 21.83 -19.51 -1.64
C LEU A 122 21.72 -20.23 -0.28
N ASP A 123 22.41 -19.76 0.74
CA ASP A 123 22.30 -20.29 2.10
C ASP A 123 20.95 -19.93 2.74
N VAL A 124 20.46 -18.70 2.55
CA VAL A 124 19.10 -18.31 2.95
C VAL A 124 18.05 -19.15 2.22
N ILE A 125 18.19 -19.31 0.89
CA ILE A 125 17.28 -20.12 0.07
C ILE A 125 17.23 -21.57 0.58
N ASP A 126 18.37 -22.20 0.81
CA ASP A 126 18.42 -23.57 1.30
C ASP A 126 17.88 -23.72 2.72
N ALA A 127 18.13 -22.74 3.60
CA ALA A 127 17.55 -22.72 4.94
C ALA A 127 16.02 -22.65 4.89
N VAL A 128 15.45 -21.75 4.07
CA VAL A 128 14.00 -21.67 3.83
C VAL A 128 13.45 -22.99 3.29
N LYS A 129 14.08 -23.55 2.26
CA LYS A 129 13.68 -24.84 1.66
C LYS A 129 13.71 -25.97 2.67
N ALA A 130 14.78 -26.06 3.47
CA ALA A 130 14.94 -27.08 4.50
C ALA A 130 13.85 -26.95 5.55
N LYS A 131 13.57 -25.73 6.02
CA LYS A 131 12.51 -25.44 6.99
C LYS A 131 11.12 -25.80 6.45
N ILE A 132 10.77 -25.36 5.24
CA ILE A 132 9.47 -25.67 4.62
C ILE A 132 9.32 -27.18 4.42
N ARG A 133 10.36 -27.86 3.92
CA ARG A 133 10.35 -29.32 3.81
C ARG A 133 10.14 -29.98 5.16
N PHE A 134 10.87 -29.55 6.20
CA PHE A 134 10.76 -30.07 7.55
C PHE A 134 9.32 -29.96 8.10
N LEU A 135 8.71 -28.77 8.00
CA LEU A 135 7.33 -28.54 8.43
C LEU A 135 6.30 -29.39 7.67
N ASN A 136 6.64 -29.86 6.47
CA ASN A 136 5.73 -30.57 5.57
C ASN A 136 6.04 -32.06 5.38
N GLN A 137 7.01 -32.64 6.10
CA GLN A 137 7.41 -34.05 5.93
C GLN A 137 6.26 -35.04 6.14
N GLN A 138 5.33 -34.73 7.04
CA GLN A 138 4.20 -35.60 7.39
C GLN A 138 2.91 -35.25 6.65
N SER A 139 2.93 -34.22 5.77
CA SER A 139 1.73 -33.74 5.08
C SER A 139 1.29 -34.62 3.91
N GLY A 140 2.16 -35.50 3.41
CA GLY A 140 1.93 -36.26 2.16
C GLY A 140 2.01 -35.40 0.88
N LEU A 141 2.38 -34.12 1.00
CA LEU A 141 2.57 -33.20 -0.13
C LEU A 141 3.97 -33.37 -0.74
N THR A 142 4.04 -33.33 -2.07
CA THR A 142 5.30 -33.27 -2.81
C THR A 142 5.58 -31.81 -3.18
N LEU A 143 6.75 -31.31 -2.79
CA LEU A 143 7.17 -29.93 -3.06
C LEU A 143 8.27 -29.88 -4.11
N SER A 144 8.07 -29.09 -5.17
CA SER A 144 9.14 -28.75 -6.13
C SER A 144 9.52 -27.29 -5.98
N PHE A 145 10.80 -27.00 -6.20
CA PHE A 145 11.39 -25.67 -6.01
C PHE A 145 12.04 -25.24 -7.32
N SER A 146 11.63 -24.11 -7.86
CA SER A 146 12.29 -23.44 -8.97
C SER A 146 13.05 -22.24 -8.44
N GLU A 147 14.37 -22.31 -8.49
CA GLU A 147 15.27 -21.29 -7.94
C GLU A 147 15.64 -20.28 -9.00
N LYS A 148 15.61 -19.01 -8.61
CA LYS A 148 16.11 -17.87 -9.37
C LYS A 148 17.02 -17.05 -8.45
N LEU A 149 17.88 -16.20 -9.02
CA LEU A 149 18.76 -15.32 -8.24
C LEU A 149 17.99 -14.48 -7.23
N ASN A 150 16.81 -14.00 -7.62
CA ASN A 150 16.04 -13.07 -6.80
C ASN A 150 15.00 -13.73 -5.91
N GLY A 151 14.78 -15.04 -6.04
CA GLY A 151 13.69 -15.68 -5.33
C GLY A 151 13.47 -17.14 -5.71
N VAL A 152 12.49 -17.76 -5.06
CA VAL A 152 12.14 -19.16 -5.26
C VAL A 152 10.65 -19.24 -5.52
N GLN A 153 10.26 -20.09 -6.46
CA GLN A 153 8.88 -20.47 -6.69
C GLN A 153 8.69 -21.91 -6.23
N ILE A 154 7.73 -22.11 -5.33
CA ILE A 154 7.42 -23.40 -4.70
C ILE A 154 6.11 -23.92 -5.29
N PHE A 155 6.17 -25.09 -5.89
CA PHE A 155 5.04 -25.81 -6.45
C PHE A 155 4.62 -26.93 -5.50
N ILE A 156 3.32 -27.02 -5.21
CA ILE A 156 2.74 -28.09 -4.42
C ILE A 156 2.07 -29.10 -5.35
N TYR A 157 2.46 -30.37 -5.22
CA TYR A 157 1.84 -31.50 -5.90
C TYR A 157 1.25 -32.44 -4.86
N ALA A 158 -0.01 -32.82 -5.05
CA ALA A 158 -0.66 -33.86 -4.27
C ALA A 158 -1.16 -34.96 -5.23
N PRO A 159 -1.14 -36.26 -4.85
CA PRO A 159 -1.49 -37.35 -5.75
C PRO A 159 -2.91 -37.28 -6.36
N ARG A 160 -3.82 -36.50 -5.76
CA ARG A 160 -5.23 -36.37 -6.19
C ARG A 160 -5.69 -34.93 -6.36
N PHE A 161 -4.81 -33.95 -6.15
CA PHE A 161 -5.16 -32.54 -6.21
C PHE A 161 -4.06 -31.76 -6.89
N ILE A 162 -4.46 -30.82 -7.74
CA ILE A 162 -3.56 -29.86 -8.34
C ILE A 162 -3.74 -28.54 -7.61
N CYS A 163 -2.64 -28.00 -7.09
CA CYS A 163 -2.63 -26.71 -6.43
C CYS A 163 -2.66 -25.62 -7.52
N PRO A 164 -3.73 -24.80 -7.58
CA PRO A 164 -3.86 -23.79 -8.63
C PRO A 164 -2.83 -22.67 -8.48
N PHE A 165 -2.34 -22.43 -7.27
CA PHE A 165 -1.30 -21.46 -7.00
C PHE A 165 0.05 -22.11 -6.71
N SER A 166 1.11 -21.38 -7.01
CA SER A 166 2.46 -21.59 -6.50
C SER A 166 2.82 -20.45 -5.57
N TYR A 167 3.62 -20.75 -4.56
CA TYR A 167 4.10 -19.76 -3.61
C TYR A 167 5.42 -19.19 -4.12
N HIS A 168 5.47 -17.90 -4.40
CA HIS A 168 6.68 -17.21 -4.79
C HIS A 168 7.16 -16.31 -3.66
N PHE A 169 8.45 -16.37 -3.36
CA PHE A 169 9.09 -15.35 -2.55
C PHE A 169 10.34 -14.84 -3.23
N SER A 170 10.59 -13.55 -3.09
CA SER A 170 11.82 -12.87 -3.49
C SER A 170 12.41 -12.12 -2.31
N PHE A 171 13.72 -11.91 -2.31
CA PHE A 171 14.35 -11.10 -1.26
C PHE A 171 15.62 -10.42 -1.75
N ASP A 172 16.01 -9.37 -1.06
CA ASP A 172 17.23 -8.64 -1.32
C ASP A 172 17.87 -8.08 -0.05
N PHE A 173 19.21 -8.11 0.00
CA PHE A 173 19.94 -7.59 1.15
C PHE A 173 20.00 -6.07 1.06
N VAL A 174 19.43 -5.40 2.06
CA VAL A 174 19.48 -3.94 2.18
C VAL A 174 20.85 -3.52 2.72
N ASN A 175 21.35 -4.27 3.71
CA ASN A 175 22.68 -4.09 4.30
C ASN A 175 23.20 -5.43 4.88
N GLU A 176 24.19 -5.38 5.79
CA GLU A 176 24.76 -6.59 6.40
C GLU A 176 23.80 -7.32 7.35
N GLU A 177 22.82 -6.62 7.94
CA GLU A 177 21.90 -7.16 8.95
C GLU A 177 20.45 -7.30 8.48
N GLU A 178 20.05 -6.52 7.47
CA GLU A 178 18.66 -6.40 7.02
C GLU A 178 18.44 -6.98 5.62
N VAL A 179 17.22 -7.45 5.40
CA VAL A 179 16.75 -8.04 4.16
C VAL A 179 15.33 -7.56 3.87
N GLU A 180 15.12 -7.06 2.66
CA GLU A 180 13.80 -6.79 2.10
C GLU A 180 13.30 -8.09 1.47
N PHE A 181 12.07 -8.49 1.76
CA PHE A 181 11.46 -9.65 1.10
C PHE A 181 10.09 -9.28 0.57
N ASN A 182 9.62 -10.04 -0.42
CA ASN A 182 8.27 -9.96 -0.97
C ASN A 182 7.74 -11.38 -1.24
N VAL A 183 6.44 -11.58 -1.06
CA VAL A 183 5.73 -12.84 -1.32
C VAL A 183 4.57 -12.59 -2.25
N ASP A 184 4.50 -13.36 -3.34
CA ASP A 184 3.40 -13.34 -4.30
C ASP A 184 2.87 -14.75 -4.53
N TRP A 185 1.58 -14.87 -4.88
CA TRP A 185 1.00 -16.15 -5.28
C TRP A 185 0.74 -16.15 -6.77
N ILE A 186 1.31 -17.12 -7.47
CA ILE A 186 1.30 -17.17 -8.94
C ILE A 186 0.46 -18.36 -9.40
N LEU A 187 -0.47 -18.14 -10.33
CA LEU A 187 -1.35 -19.19 -10.83
C LEU A 187 -0.64 -20.14 -11.82
N ASN A 188 -0.88 -21.44 -11.66
CA ASN A 188 -0.26 -22.52 -12.43
C ASN A 188 -1.15 -23.00 -13.59
N ARG A 189 -0.53 -23.29 -14.74
CA ARG A 189 -1.19 -23.60 -16.03
C ARG A 189 -1.68 -25.05 -16.20
N SER A 190 -1.60 -25.91 -15.18
CA SER A 190 -1.45 -27.37 -15.40
C SER A 190 -2.71 -28.19 -15.71
N MET A 191 -3.93 -27.65 -15.66
CA MET A 191 -5.16 -28.47 -15.58
C MET A 191 -6.01 -28.62 -16.84
N ALA A 192 -6.04 -27.64 -17.76
CA ALA A 192 -6.98 -27.67 -18.89
C ALA A 192 -6.29 -27.65 -20.26
N PRO A 193 -6.77 -28.38 -21.28
CA PRO A 193 -6.42 -28.13 -22.67
C PRO A 193 -7.19 -26.92 -23.22
N GLY A 194 -6.65 -26.27 -24.25
CA GLY A 194 -7.28 -25.11 -24.90
C GLY A 194 -7.16 -23.81 -24.09
N ASP A 195 -8.12 -22.90 -24.31
CA ASP A 195 -8.27 -21.65 -23.57
C ASP A 195 -8.51 -21.93 -22.08
N LYS A 196 -7.73 -21.25 -21.23
CA LYS A 196 -7.76 -21.40 -19.76
C LYS A 196 -8.02 -20.08 -19.05
N SER A 197 -8.49 -19.07 -19.77
CA SER A 197 -8.74 -17.74 -19.22
C SER A 197 -9.67 -17.80 -18.03
N ASP A 198 -10.67 -18.69 -18.07
CA ASP A 198 -11.59 -18.93 -16.97
C ASP A 198 -10.93 -19.46 -15.70
N ILE A 199 -9.89 -20.28 -15.81
CA ILE A 199 -9.14 -20.77 -14.65
C ILE A 199 -8.38 -19.63 -14.01
N TYR A 200 -7.77 -18.77 -14.82
CA TYR A 200 -7.07 -17.58 -14.33
C TYR A 200 -8.02 -16.63 -13.61
N ILE A 201 -9.14 -16.29 -14.25
CA ILE A 201 -10.20 -15.45 -13.67
C ILE A 201 -10.73 -16.10 -12.39
N PHE A 202 -11.25 -17.33 -12.48
CA PHE A 202 -11.92 -17.97 -11.35
C PHE A 202 -11.04 -18.04 -10.11
N PHE A 203 -9.83 -18.60 -10.21
CA PHE A 203 -9.01 -18.83 -9.02
C PHE A 203 -8.43 -17.53 -8.48
N SER A 204 -7.96 -16.61 -9.34
CA SER A 204 -7.38 -15.35 -8.86
C SER A 204 -8.43 -14.47 -8.18
N GLU A 205 -9.62 -14.34 -8.78
CA GLU A 205 -10.69 -13.50 -8.24
C GLU A 205 -11.30 -14.10 -6.95
N THR A 206 -11.64 -15.38 -6.96
CA THR A 206 -12.21 -16.03 -5.75
C THR A 206 -11.20 -16.15 -4.62
N MET A 207 -9.91 -16.36 -4.90
CA MET A 207 -8.87 -16.34 -3.88
C MET A 207 -8.64 -14.93 -3.34
N GLY A 208 -8.62 -13.91 -4.20
CA GLY A 208 -8.54 -12.52 -3.76
C GLY A 208 -9.65 -12.17 -2.78
N MET A 209 -10.89 -12.57 -3.08
CA MET A 209 -12.02 -12.40 -2.15
C MET A 209 -11.79 -13.10 -0.81
N LEU A 210 -11.37 -14.37 -0.82
CA LEU A 210 -11.12 -15.16 0.40
C LEU A 210 -10.03 -14.55 1.27
N LEU A 211 -8.94 -14.09 0.67
CA LEU A 211 -7.83 -13.46 1.38
C LEU A 211 -8.30 -12.25 2.18
N LYS A 212 -9.13 -11.41 1.59
CA LYS A 212 -9.70 -10.25 2.30
C LYS A 212 -10.72 -10.66 3.35
N LEU A 213 -11.63 -11.57 3.05
CA LEU A 213 -12.71 -11.97 3.98
C LEU A 213 -12.20 -12.74 5.21
N PHE A 214 -11.26 -13.65 5.03
CA PHE A 214 -10.84 -14.57 6.10
C PHE A 214 -9.52 -14.19 6.73
N LEU A 215 -8.55 -13.73 5.92
CA LEU A 215 -7.23 -13.33 6.42
C LEU A 215 -7.13 -11.81 6.67
N GLN A 216 -8.14 -11.02 6.27
CA GLN A 216 -8.09 -9.54 6.31
C GLN A 216 -6.90 -8.97 5.55
N GLU A 217 -6.47 -9.67 4.49
CA GLU A 217 -5.34 -9.27 3.65
C GLU A 217 -5.86 -8.77 2.31
N PRO A 218 -5.80 -7.46 2.05
CA PRO A 218 -6.11 -6.92 0.74
C PRO A 218 -4.97 -7.25 -0.25
N VAL A 219 -5.36 -7.50 -1.50
CA VAL A 219 -4.45 -7.92 -2.56
C VAL A 219 -4.73 -7.19 -3.86
N VAL A 220 -3.70 -7.09 -4.68
CA VAL A 220 -3.80 -6.68 -6.08
C VAL A 220 -3.85 -7.94 -6.94
N VAL A 221 -4.93 -8.06 -7.73
CA VAL A 221 -5.12 -9.19 -8.66
C VAL A 221 -4.61 -8.79 -10.04
N THR A 222 -3.52 -9.39 -10.50
CA THR A 222 -2.93 -9.08 -11.81
C THR A 222 -3.17 -10.21 -12.79
N MET A 223 -3.74 -9.91 -13.95
CA MET A 223 -3.89 -10.85 -15.06
C MET A 223 -2.91 -10.50 -16.18
N PHE A 224 -2.38 -11.52 -16.85
CA PHE A 224 -1.43 -11.36 -17.95
C PHE A 224 -2.05 -11.91 -19.23
N GLY A 225 -2.05 -11.12 -20.31
CA GLY A 225 -2.44 -11.61 -21.63
C GLY A 225 -1.54 -12.74 -22.13
N HIS A 226 -2.09 -13.67 -22.89
CA HIS A 226 -1.34 -14.75 -23.50
C HIS A 226 -0.42 -14.20 -24.60
N CYS A 227 0.88 -14.54 -24.54
CA CYS A 227 1.90 -13.97 -25.43
C CYS A 227 1.66 -14.20 -26.94
N PHE A 228 0.79 -15.14 -27.31
CA PHE A 228 0.58 -15.57 -28.70
C PHE A 228 -0.88 -15.57 -29.14
N VAL A 229 -1.82 -15.33 -28.24
CA VAL A 229 -3.27 -15.41 -28.54
C VAL A 229 -3.93 -14.17 -27.97
N GLU A 230 -4.37 -13.29 -28.86
CA GLU A 230 -5.05 -12.04 -28.50
C GLU A 230 -6.38 -12.33 -27.80
N GLY A 231 -6.64 -11.65 -26.68
CA GLY A 231 -7.85 -11.85 -25.86
C GLY A 231 -7.85 -13.07 -24.93
N GLU A 232 -6.87 -13.97 -25.03
CA GLU A 232 -6.68 -15.07 -24.05
C GLU A 232 -5.84 -14.58 -22.87
N ILE A 233 -6.22 -14.97 -21.66
CA ILE A 233 -5.43 -14.72 -20.44
C ILE A 233 -4.43 -15.87 -20.27
N GLY A 234 -3.15 -15.52 -20.24
CA GLY A 234 -2.02 -16.45 -20.14
C GLY A 234 -1.43 -16.62 -18.74
N GLY A 235 -1.88 -15.84 -17.76
CA GLY A 235 -1.38 -15.89 -16.39
C GLY A 235 -2.18 -15.04 -15.42
N ALA A 236 -2.04 -15.31 -14.12
CA ALA A 236 -2.50 -14.42 -13.07
C ALA A 236 -1.60 -14.51 -11.83
N SER A 237 -1.54 -13.44 -11.04
CA SER A 237 -0.85 -13.39 -9.75
C SER A 237 -1.60 -12.55 -8.73
N LEU A 238 -1.39 -12.86 -7.46
CA LEU A 238 -1.88 -12.10 -6.31
C LEU A 238 -0.68 -11.50 -5.59
N SER A 239 -0.67 -10.18 -5.47
CA SER A 239 0.34 -9.43 -4.72
C SER A 239 -0.30 -8.80 -3.48
N PHE A 240 0.35 -8.95 -2.34
CA PHE A 240 -0.18 -8.50 -1.05
C PHE A 240 0.15 -7.03 -0.82
N GLU A 241 -0.81 -6.26 -0.31
CA GLU A 241 -0.58 -4.83 -0.01
C GLU A 241 -0.06 -4.59 1.41
N SER A 242 -0.23 -5.55 2.31
CA SER A 242 0.23 -5.41 3.69
C SER A 242 1.73 -5.66 3.82
N ASN A 243 2.35 -4.96 4.77
CA ASN A 243 3.76 -5.15 5.11
C ASN A 243 4.08 -6.55 5.67
N LYS A 244 3.07 -7.37 5.99
CA LYS A 244 3.32 -8.74 6.47
C LYS A 244 4.00 -9.63 5.43
N TYR A 245 3.76 -9.33 4.15
CA TYR A 245 4.22 -10.09 2.99
C TYR A 245 5.32 -9.37 2.19
N SER A 246 5.50 -8.07 2.42
CA SER A 246 6.54 -7.25 1.82
C SER A 246 7.10 -6.24 2.82
N GLU A 247 8.26 -6.54 3.41
CA GLU A 247 8.85 -5.73 4.48
C GLU A 247 10.37 -5.91 4.57
N ILE A 248 11.04 -4.94 5.19
CA ILE A 248 12.45 -5.02 5.58
C ILE A 248 12.53 -5.59 7.00
N ILE A 249 13.19 -6.74 7.13
CA ILE A 249 13.36 -7.47 8.41
C ILE A 249 14.82 -7.82 8.66
N SER A 250 15.13 -8.32 9.86
CA SER A 250 16.44 -8.87 10.14
C SER A 250 16.70 -10.14 9.30
N LYS A 251 17.92 -10.30 8.79
CA LYS A 251 18.39 -11.51 8.11
C LYS A 251 18.22 -12.78 8.94
N HIS A 252 18.20 -12.67 10.27
CA HIS A 252 17.99 -13.82 11.15
C HIS A 252 16.53 -14.30 11.16
N GLU A 253 15.57 -13.46 10.77
CA GLU A 253 14.14 -13.75 10.84
C GLU A 253 13.55 -14.25 9.52
N ILE A 254 14.21 -13.99 8.39
CA ILE A 254 13.67 -14.27 7.05
C ILE A 254 13.26 -15.73 6.85
N VAL A 255 14.04 -16.67 7.38
CA VAL A 255 13.77 -18.11 7.22
C VAL A 255 12.44 -18.48 7.89
N GLU A 256 12.24 -18.05 9.13
CA GLU A 256 11.02 -18.32 9.88
C GLU A 256 9.83 -17.55 9.29
N ARG A 257 10.02 -16.29 8.89
CA ARG A 257 8.96 -15.46 8.28
C ARG A 257 8.42 -16.10 7.01
N ILE A 258 9.29 -16.47 6.06
CA ILE A 258 8.86 -17.06 4.79
C ILE A 258 8.21 -18.43 5.01
N ALA A 259 8.74 -19.25 5.93
CA ALA A 259 8.15 -20.55 6.24
C ALA A 259 6.76 -20.42 6.89
N LEU A 260 6.56 -19.43 7.77
CA LEU A 260 5.25 -19.15 8.38
C LEU A 260 4.21 -18.71 7.33
N LEU A 261 4.60 -17.79 6.43
CA LEU A 261 3.72 -17.33 5.35
C LEU A 261 3.36 -18.46 4.36
N PHE A 262 4.25 -19.43 4.17
CA PHE A 262 3.95 -20.65 3.40
C PHE A 262 2.86 -21.52 4.06
N GLU A 263 2.83 -21.60 5.39
CA GLU A 263 1.75 -22.31 6.10
C GLU A 263 0.41 -21.55 5.98
N VAL A 264 0.43 -20.21 6.03
CA VAL A 264 -0.76 -19.38 5.74
C VAL A 264 -1.26 -19.62 4.31
N PHE A 265 -0.35 -19.71 3.33
CA PHE A 265 -0.68 -20.06 1.96
C PHE A 265 -1.41 -21.41 1.86
N LYS A 266 -0.91 -22.45 2.52
CA LYS A 266 -1.59 -23.76 2.56
C LYS A 266 -2.98 -23.70 3.17
N ILE A 267 -3.14 -22.95 4.27
CA ILE A 267 -4.44 -22.77 4.92
C ILE A 267 -5.42 -22.10 3.95
N ALA A 268 -4.99 -21.05 3.25
CA ALA A 268 -5.83 -20.38 2.25
C ALA A 268 -6.22 -21.30 1.08
N MET A 269 -5.28 -22.14 0.59
CA MET A 269 -5.60 -23.14 -0.44
C MET A 269 -6.65 -24.15 0.04
N SER A 270 -6.51 -24.64 1.27
CA SER A 270 -7.48 -25.56 1.88
C SER A 270 -8.85 -24.90 2.02
N LEU A 271 -8.89 -23.66 2.48
CA LEU A 271 -10.11 -22.89 2.67
C LEU A 271 -10.82 -22.62 1.33
N HIS A 272 -10.06 -22.29 0.28
CA HIS A 272 -10.60 -22.15 -1.07
C HIS A 272 -11.24 -23.46 -1.55
N GLY A 273 -10.54 -24.58 -1.40
CA GLY A 273 -11.08 -25.89 -1.77
C GLY A 273 -12.36 -26.27 -1.00
N GLU A 274 -12.51 -25.83 0.25
CA GLU A 274 -13.68 -26.10 1.08
C GLU A 274 -14.88 -25.17 0.77
N LEU A 275 -14.64 -23.87 0.58
CA LEU A 275 -15.69 -22.86 0.44
C LEU A 275 -16.09 -22.58 -1.01
N ILE A 276 -15.14 -22.71 -1.93
CA ILE A 276 -15.33 -22.41 -3.35
C ILE A 276 -15.36 -23.69 -4.16
N GLY A 277 -14.49 -24.65 -3.85
CA GLY A 277 -14.42 -25.96 -4.52
C GLY A 277 -13.32 -26.06 -5.58
N SER A 278 -13.08 -27.29 -6.04
CA SER A 278 -12.24 -27.57 -7.21
C SER A 278 -13.03 -27.46 -8.51
N ILE A 279 -12.33 -27.33 -9.64
CA ILE A 279 -12.95 -27.22 -10.97
C ILE A 279 -12.61 -28.42 -11.86
N SER A 280 -13.62 -28.92 -12.56
CA SER A 280 -13.59 -29.92 -13.62
C SER A 280 -12.88 -29.41 -14.86
N HIS A 281 -12.08 -30.26 -15.49
CA HIS A 281 -11.42 -29.96 -16.77
C HIS A 281 -12.38 -30.07 -17.98
N LYS A 282 -13.63 -30.48 -17.76
CA LYS A 282 -14.58 -30.77 -18.83
C LYS A 282 -15.32 -29.51 -19.29
N ASN A 283 -15.03 -29.10 -20.52
CA ASN A 283 -15.74 -28.01 -21.18
C ASN A 283 -17.15 -28.45 -21.57
N ILE A 284 -18.11 -27.53 -21.47
CA ILE A 284 -19.46 -27.71 -21.97
C ILE A 284 -19.82 -26.59 -22.95
N VAL A 285 -20.80 -26.83 -23.82
CA VAL A 285 -21.35 -25.76 -24.68
C VAL A 285 -22.71 -25.39 -24.12
N LYS A 286 -22.74 -24.33 -23.32
CA LYS A 286 -23.98 -23.77 -22.76
C LYS A 286 -23.79 -22.28 -22.58
N ASN A 287 -24.67 -21.46 -23.14
CA ASN A 287 -24.64 -20.02 -22.97
C ASN A 287 -25.79 -19.54 -22.07
N ASN A 288 -25.60 -18.38 -21.44
CA ASN A 288 -26.62 -17.61 -20.73
C ASN A 288 -26.71 -16.24 -21.38
N ASP A 289 -27.62 -16.09 -22.34
CA ASP A 289 -27.81 -14.86 -23.12
C ASP A 289 -28.13 -13.65 -22.23
N GLU A 290 -28.70 -13.87 -21.04
CA GLU A 290 -29.03 -12.78 -20.11
C GLU A 290 -27.80 -12.19 -19.41
N ILE A 291 -26.70 -12.95 -19.26
CA ILE A 291 -25.42 -12.43 -18.76
C ILE A 291 -24.74 -11.62 -19.86
N LEU A 292 -24.74 -12.14 -21.10
CA LEU A 292 -24.14 -11.47 -22.26
C LEU A 292 -24.72 -10.09 -22.52
N LYS A 293 -26.00 -9.88 -22.24
CA LYS A 293 -26.62 -8.55 -22.36
C LYS A 293 -25.88 -7.50 -21.51
N CYS A 294 -25.22 -7.84 -20.42
CA CYS A 294 -24.48 -6.87 -19.60
C CYS A 294 -23.16 -6.39 -20.24
N PHE A 295 -22.56 -7.18 -21.14
CA PHE A 295 -21.28 -6.88 -21.78
C PHE A 295 -21.40 -5.95 -23.01
N GLY A 296 -22.61 -5.48 -23.32
CA GLY A 296 -22.83 -4.51 -24.39
C GLY A 296 -22.56 -5.05 -25.80
N LYS A 297 -21.96 -4.22 -26.67
CA LYS A 297 -21.60 -4.57 -28.06
C LYS A 297 -20.11 -4.86 -28.24
N GLU A 298 -19.35 -4.87 -27.16
CA GLU A 298 -17.91 -5.07 -27.18
C GLU A 298 -17.56 -6.52 -27.52
N ASN A 299 -16.31 -6.75 -27.92
CA ASN A 299 -15.79 -8.11 -28.03
C ASN A 299 -15.67 -8.67 -26.62
N PHE A 300 -16.41 -9.74 -26.35
CA PHE A 300 -16.33 -10.48 -25.10
C PHE A 300 -15.97 -11.92 -25.40
N ASN A 301 -15.33 -12.56 -24.44
CA ASN A 301 -14.99 -13.96 -24.45
C ASN A 301 -15.77 -14.70 -23.38
N PHE A 302 -15.92 -16.01 -23.58
CA PHE A 302 -16.56 -16.88 -22.60
C PHE A 302 -15.94 -18.27 -22.64
N VAL A 303 -15.87 -18.90 -21.48
CA VAL A 303 -15.45 -20.30 -21.35
C VAL A 303 -16.34 -20.96 -20.31
N PHE A 304 -16.79 -22.17 -20.63
CA PHE A 304 -17.77 -22.91 -19.85
C PHE A 304 -17.23 -24.26 -19.44
N ARG A 305 -17.39 -24.58 -18.16
CA ARG A 305 -17.13 -25.91 -17.59
C ARG A 305 -18.37 -26.42 -16.87
N GLU A 306 -18.37 -27.69 -16.49
CA GLU A 306 -19.51 -28.30 -15.79
C GLU A 306 -19.87 -27.59 -14.49
N GLU A 307 -18.87 -27.05 -13.79
CA GLU A 307 -19.00 -26.49 -12.44
C GLU A 307 -19.02 -24.95 -12.41
N HIS A 308 -18.60 -24.29 -13.49
CA HIS A 308 -18.60 -22.83 -13.57
C HIS A 308 -18.62 -22.30 -15.01
N ALA A 309 -18.98 -21.03 -15.15
CA ALA A 309 -18.89 -20.28 -16.40
C ALA A 309 -18.19 -18.96 -16.15
N CYS A 310 -17.29 -18.58 -17.05
CA CYS A 310 -16.65 -17.26 -17.05
C CYS A 310 -17.01 -16.51 -18.33
N TYR A 311 -17.36 -15.24 -18.17
CA TYR A 311 -17.56 -14.25 -19.22
C TYR A 311 -16.64 -13.09 -18.93
N TYR A 312 -15.96 -12.55 -19.93
CA TYR A 312 -15.01 -11.47 -19.69
C TYR A 312 -14.76 -10.62 -20.94
N ASN A 313 -14.44 -9.35 -20.71
CA ASN A 313 -13.80 -8.44 -21.66
C ASN A 313 -12.69 -7.67 -20.91
N ASP A 314 -12.20 -6.56 -21.46
CA ASP A 314 -11.11 -5.79 -20.85
C ASP A 314 -11.47 -5.06 -19.53
N HIS A 315 -12.76 -4.97 -19.18
CA HIS A 315 -13.25 -4.12 -18.08
C HIS A 315 -14.20 -4.82 -17.10
N LEU A 316 -14.88 -5.87 -17.55
CA LEU A 316 -15.92 -6.55 -16.81
C LEU A 316 -15.69 -8.06 -16.92
N GLU A 317 -15.91 -8.75 -15.83
CA GLU A 317 -15.91 -10.20 -15.76
C GLU A 317 -17.16 -10.69 -15.02
N CYS A 318 -17.63 -11.89 -15.34
CA CYS A 318 -18.69 -12.56 -14.61
C CYS A 318 -18.34 -14.03 -14.45
N ILE A 319 -18.27 -14.47 -13.19
CA ILE A 319 -18.10 -15.87 -12.80
C ILE A 319 -19.45 -16.37 -12.29
N TYR A 320 -19.99 -17.40 -12.93
CA TYR A 320 -21.16 -18.13 -12.44
C TYR A 320 -20.71 -19.47 -11.90
N ILE A 321 -21.00 -19.77 -10.63
CA ILE A 321 -20.54 -20.99 -9.94
C ILE A 321 -21.71 -21.91 -9.64
N ASP A 322 -21.65 -23.16 -10.10
CA ASP A 322 -22.71 -24.15 -9.94
C ASP A 322 -22.16 -25.55 -9.65
N ASN A 323 -21.35 -25.65 -8.59
CA ASN A 323 -20.68 -26.88 -8.19
C ASN A 323 -21.28 -27.53 -6.93
N GLY A 324 -22.36 -26.95 -6.38
CA GLY A 324 -23.01 -27.43 -5.16
C GLY A 324 -22.23 -27.22 -3.85
N LEU A 325 -21.02 -26.68 -3.92
CA LEU A 325 -20.18 -26.34 -2.75
C LEU A 325 -20.27 -24.86 -2.40
N TYR A 326 -20.19 -23.99 -3.42
CA TYR A 326 -20.21 -22.55 -3.25
C TYR A 326 -21.52 -22.03 -2.67
N ASP A 327 -21.40 -21.27 -1.58
CA ASP A 327 -22.50 -20.63 -0.87
C ASP A 327 -22.10 -19.22 -0.45
N SER A 328 -22.67 -18.22 -1.13
CA SER A 328 -22.35 -16.81 -0.91
C SER A 328 -22.75 -16.30 0.49
N ASP A 329 -23.69 -16.94 1.17
CA ASP A 329 -24.09 -16.53 2.52
C ASP A 329 -23.10 -17.02 3.57
N LYS A 330 -22.61 -18.25 3.40
CA LYS A 330 -21.52 -18.78 4.24
C LYS A 330 -20.23 -18.00 4.04
N LEU A 331 -19.86 -17.74 2.78
CA LEU A 331 -18.61 -17.05 2.44
C LEU A 331 -18.54 -15.64 3.06
N PHE A 332 -19.67 -14.94 3.08
CA PHE A 332 -19.78 -13.58 3.60
C PHE A 332 -20.40 -13.52 5.00
N SER A 333 -20.33 -14.60 5.77
CA SER A 333 -20.78 -14.59 7.16
C SER A 333 -19.91 -13.64 7.99
N GLY A 334 -20.55 -12.67 8.67
CA GLY A 334 -19.83 -11.62 9.41
C GLY A 334 -19.26 -10.49 8.55
N TYR A 335 -19.59 -10.45 7.25
CA TYR A 335 -19.33 -9.34 6.37
C TYR A 335 -20.51 -8.37 6.32
N SER A 336 -20.23 -7.07 6.31
CA SER A 336 -21.22 -6.06 5.90
C SER A 336 -20.55 -4.95 5.10
N ASN A 337 -21.31 -4.34 4.20
CA ASN A 337 -20.87 -3.16 3.47
C ASN A 337 -21.90 -2.03 3.59
N GLU A 338 -21.43 -0.80 3.42
CA GLU A 338 -22.24 0.39 3.31
C GLU A 338 -21.65 1.29 2.22
N VAL A 339 -22.52 1.89 1.40
CA VAL A 339 -22.10 2.81 0.34
C VAL A 339 -22.51 4.22 0.71
N ILE A 340 -21.52 5.08 0.94
CA ILE A 340 -21.72 6.48 1.27
C ILE A 340 -21.58 7.33 -0.01
N SER A 341 -22.44 8.34 -0.16
CA SER A 341 -22.33 9.27 -1.29
C SER A 341 -21.21 10.30 -1.06
N GLY A 342 -20.18 10.21 -1.90
CA GLY A 342 -19.07 11.15 -1.96
C GLY A 342 -19.43 12.47 -2.67
N THR A 343 -18.40 13.23 -3.01
CA THR A 343 -18.47 14.45 -3.84
C THR A 343 -18.28 14.11 -5.32
N HIS A 344 -17.32 13.25 -5.65
CA HIS A 344 -16.96 12.82 -6.99
C HIS A 344 -17.44 11.40 -7.31
N GLY A 345 -17.61 10.56 -6.29
CA GLY A 345 -18.02 9.16 -6.46
C GLY A 345 -18.73 8.60 -5.23
N LYS A 346 -18.44 7.35 -4.90
CA LYS A 346 -18.94 6.65 -3.71
C LYS A 346 -17.77 6.21 -2.84
N ILE A 347 -18.01 6.16 -1.53
CA ILE A 347 -17.12 5.53 -0.56
C ILE A 347 -17.78 4.22 -0.14
N LEU A 348 -17.12 3.10 -0.44
CA LEU A 348 -17.50 1.78 0.02
C LEU A 348 -16.83 1.51 1.37
N VAL A 349 -17.64 1.40 2.41
CA VAL A 349 -17.23 0.97 3.74
C VAL A 349 -17.45 -0.51 3.87
N GLN A 350 -16.39 -1.28 4.14
CA GLN A 350 -16.44 -2.73 4.24
C GLN A 350 -16.03 -3.16 5.65
N LYS A 351 -16.93 -3.82 6.37
CA LYS A 351 -16.68 -4.28 7.75
C LYS A 351 -16.52 -5.80 7.75
N ILE A 352 -15.36 -6.25 8.18
CA ILE A 352 -14.95 -7.67 8.27
C ILE A 352 -14.49 -7.91 9.71
N LYS A 353 -15.33 -8.54 10.53
CA LYS A 353 -15.06 -8.71 11.97
C LYS A 353 -14.74 -7.34 12.61
N ASP A 354 -13.54 -7.16 13.18
CA ASP A 354 -13.10 -5.93 13.83
C ASP A 354 -12.42 -4.92 12.86
N PHE A 355 -12.30 -5.26 11.57
CA PHE A 355 -11.62 -4.45 10.57
C PHE A 355 -12.61 -3.67 9.72
N THR A 356 -12.28 -2.40 9.46
CA THR A 356 -13.00 -1.54 8.52
C THR A 356 -12.06 -1.15 7.38
N PHE A 357 -12.45 -1.47 6.15
CA PHE A 357 -11.76 -1.05 4.93
C PHE A 357 -12.59 0.01 4.22
N LEU A 358 -11.90 1.00 3.65
CA LEU A 358 -12.50 2.04 2.83
C LEU A 358 -11.95 1.93 1.42
N ASN A 359 -12.85 1.93 0.44
CA ASN A 359 -12.49 1.91 -0.97
C ASN A 359 -13.33 2.97 -1.71
N TYR A 360 -12.73 3.60 -2.70
CA TYR A 360 -13.43 4.58 -3.54
C TYR A 360 -13.99 3.89 -4.77
N ILE A 361 -15.20 4.25 -5.18
CA ILE A 361 -15.81 3.80 -6.44
C ILE A 361 -16.14 5.07 -7.22
N ASP A 362 -15.56 5.24 -8.40
CA ASP A 362 -15.88 6.39 -9.24
C ASP A 362 -17.30 6.34 -9.80
N ALA A 363 -17.73 7.45 -10.39
CA ALA A 363 -19.09 7.60 -10.88
C ALA A 363 -19.42 6.68 -12.07
N ASP A 364 -18.44 6.32 -12.91
CA ASP A 364 -18.63 5.46 -14.06
C ASP A 364 -18.66 3.99 -13.64
N ASP A 365 -17.74 3.56 -12.77
CA ASP A 365 -17.78 2.23 -12.16
C ASP A 365 -19.07 2.01 -11.37
N TRP A 366 -19.55 3.02 -10.65
CA TRP A 366 -20.83 2.95 -9.95
C TRP A 366 -22.03 2.80 -10.92
N LYS A 367 -21.98 3.45 -12.10
CA LYS A 367 -23.02 3.24 -13.13
C LYS A 367 -23.01 1.79 -13.63
N THR A 368 -21.82 1.20 -13.81
CA THR A 368 -21.68 -0.22 -14.20
C THR A 368 -22.31 -1.14 -13.16
N VAL A 369 -22.06 -0.91 -11.87
CA VAL A 369 -22.74 -1.64 -10.77
C VAL A 369 -24.27 -1.53 -10.87
N GLN A 370 -24.78 -0.31 -11.04
CA GLN A 370 -26.23 -0.08 -11.15
C GLN A 370 -26.84 -0.73 -12.39
N GLU A 371 -26.10 -0.76 -13.50
CA GLU A 371 -26.51 -1.40 -14.73
C GLU A 371 -26.61 -2.92 -14.58
N ILE A 372 -25.61 -3.56 -13.96
CA ILE A 372 -25.63 -4.99 -13.64
C ILE A 372 -26.87 -5.32 -12.80
N ILE A 373 -27.07 -4.60 -11.69
CA ILE A 373 -28.20 -4.82 -10.78
C ILE A 373 -29.53 -4.69 -11.53
N LYS A 374 -29.68 -3.65 -12.35
CA LYS A 374 -30.90 -3.37 -13.10
C LYS A 374 -31.18 -4.42 -14.17
N ARG A 375 -30.18 -4.79 -14.98
CA ARG A 375 -30.34 -5.75 -16.10
C ARG A 375 -30.58 -7.16 -15.58
N ARG A 376 -29.85 -7.57 -14.54
CA ARG A 376 -29.97 -8.89 -13.90
C ARG A 376 -31.14 -8.97 -12.91
N LYS A 377 -31.78 -7.84 -12.60
CA LYS A 377 -32.87 -7.74 -11.60
C LYS A 377 -32.43 -8.31 -10.25
N ILE A 378 -31.21 -8.00 -9.84
CA ILE A 378 -30.63 -8.47 -8.58
C ILE A 378 -31.33 -7.74 -7.43
N ILE A 379 -31.89 -8.50 -6.50
CA ILE A 379 -32.62 -7.97 -5.35
C ILE A 379 -31.68 -7.85 -4.14
N ASP A 380 -30.85 -8.88 -3.93
CA ASP A 380 -29.88 -8.94 -2.85
C ASP A 380 -28.49 -9.15 -3.41
N TYR A 381 -27.55 -8.33 -2.95
CA TYR A 381 -26.16 -8.37 -3.38
C TYR A 381 -25.22 -7.86 -2.31
N LYS A 382 -23.98 -8.32 -2.37
CA LYS A 382 -22.88 -7.84 -1.57
C LYS A 382 -21.86 -7.19 -2.49
N LEU A 383 -21.38 -6.01 -2.13
CA LEU A 383 -20.20 -5.40 -2.74
C LEU A 383 -19.00 -5.78 -1.91
N LEU A 384 -17.90 -6.15 -2.54
CA LEU A 384 -16.57 -6.27 -1.94
C LEU A 384 -15.60 -5.55 -2.87
N ALA A 385 -14.61 -4.83 -2.36
CA ALA A 385 -13.59 -4.22 -3.21
C ALA A 385 -12.19 -4.63 -2.74
N GLN A 386 -11.31 -4.92 -3.67
CA GLN A 386 -9.86 -4.87 -3.53
C GLN A 386 -9.35 -3.52 -4.04
N SER A 387 -8.04 -3.28 -4.05
CA SER A 387 -7.50 -2.02 -4.58
C SER A 387 -7.70 -1.88 -6.09
N ASN A 388 -7.77 -2.97 -6.84
CA ASN A 388 -7.91 -2.92 -8.29
C ASN A 388 -9.11 -3.70 -8.87
N LYS A 389 -9.97 -4.24 -8.00
CA LYS A 389 -11.13 -5.05 -8.39
C LYS A 389 -12.34 -4.69 -7.52
N LEU A 390 -13.51 -4.54 -8.12
CA LEU A 390 -14.79 -4.37 -7.43
C LEU A 390 -15.71 -5.54 -7.76
N TYR A 391 -16.13 -6.26 -6.73
CA TYR A 391 -16.98 -7.43 -6.83
C TYR A 391 -18.43 -7.08 -6.52
N VAL A 392 -19.36 -7.47 -7.39
CA VAL A 392 -20.79 -7.51 -7.13
C VAL A 392 -21.22 -8.97 -7.03
N ILE A 393 -21.50 -9.43 -5.81
CA ILE A 393 -21.83 -10.83 -5.52
C ILE A 393 -23.35 -10.96 -5.37
N ALA A 394 -23.96 -11.76 -6.24
CA ALA A 394 -25.39 -12.02 -6.28
C ALA A 394 -25.66 -13.53 -6.38
N ASN A 395 -25.85 -14.18 -5.22
CA ASN A 395 -26.04 -15.63 -5.12
C ASN A 395 -24.89 -16.39 -5.80
N LYS A 396 -25.12 -17.01 -6.98
CA LYS A 396 -24.13 -17.79 -7.75
C LYS A 396 -23.31 -16.95 -8.73
N GLU A 397 -23.66 -15.68 -8.92
CA GLU A 397 -22.99 -14.77 -9.85
C GLU A 397 -22.03 -13.84 -9.09
N ILE A 398 -20.77 -13.82 -9.51
CA ILE A 398 -19.75 -12.89 -9.06
C ILE A 398 -19.37 -12.04 -10.27
N TRP A 399 -19.77 -10.77 -10.26
CA TRP A 399 -19.36 -9.81 -11.26
C TRP A 399 -18.12 -9.07 -10.76
N VAL A 400 -17.12 -8.89 -11.62
CA VAL A 400 -15.86 -8.23 -11.29
C VAL A 400 -15.68 -7.06 -12.24
N ILE A 401 -15.47 -5.87 -11.67
CA ILE A 401 -15.18 -4.65 -12.42
C ILE A 401 -13.72 -4.29 -12.17
N ASP A 402 -12.98 -4.11 -13.26
CA ASP A 402 -11.58 -3.72 -13.22
C ASP A 402 -11.47 -2.20 -13.13
N GLY A 403 -10.72 -1.72 -12.15
CA GLY A 403 -10.65 -0.28 -11.87
C GLY A 403 -9.61 0.03 -10.80
N TRP A 404 -9.63 1.26 -10.30
CA TRP A 404 -8.72 1.70 -9.25
C TRP A 404 -9.49 2.17 -8.02
N PHE A 405 -9.80 1.20 -7.14
CA PHE A 405 -10.64 1.38 -5.96
C PHE A 405 -9.85 1.62 -4.67
N HIS A 406 -8.61 2.09 -4.79
CA HIS A 406 -7.62 2.13 -3.71
C HIS A 406 -8.07 3.00 -2.52
N HIS A 407 -7.72 2.58 -1.30
CA HIS A 407 -8.15 3.21 -0.05
C HIS A 407 -7.67 4.67 0.12
N THR A 408 -6.52 5.02 -0.44
CA THR A 408 -6.00 6.40 -0.39
C THR A 408 -6.94 7.40 -1.07
N ILE A 409 -7.63 7.00 -2.14
CA ILE A 409 -8.61 7.87 -2.81
C ILE A 409 -9.86 8.02 -1.94
N ALA A 410 -10.25 6.96 -1.23
CA ALA A 410 -11.38 7.01 -0.31
C ALA A 410 -11.14 8.00 0.85
N GLU A 411 -9.90 8.11 1.34
CA GLU A 411 -9.54 9.12 2.36
C GLU A 411 -9.59 10.55 1.80
N LEU A 412 -9.12 10.80 0.58
CA LEU A 412 -9.26 12.11 -0.08
C LEU A 412 -10.73 12.49 -0.28
N GLU A 413 -11.53 11.56 -0.78
CA GLU A 413 -12.97 11.77 -0.99
C GLU A 413 -13.71 12.03 0.34
N LYS A 414 -13.27 11.38 1.43
CA LYS A 414 -13.79 11.62 2.77
C LYS A 414 -13.46 13.04 3.26
N GLU A 415 -12.26 13.55 2.99
CA GLU A 415 -11.92 14.95 3.30
C GLU A 415 -12.83 15.93 2.53
N ASP A 416 -13.09 15.67 1.25
CA ASP A 416 -13.98 16.49 0.43
C ASP A 416 -15.43 16.47 0.94
N VAL A 417 -15.92 15.30 1.37
CA VAL A 417 -17.24 15.19 2.01
C VAL A 417 -17.30 16.00 3.31
N LEU A 418 -16.25 15.97 4.13
CA LEU A 418 -16.18 16.75 5.35
C LEU A 418 -16.17 18.26 5.06
N ASP A 419 -15.46 18.71 4.03
CA ASP A 419 -15.45 20.12 3.64
C ASP A 419 -16.79 20.56 3.05
N ARG A 420 -17.42 19.73 2.20
CA ARG A 420 -18.80 19.95 1.73
C ARG A 420 -19.76 20.11 2.91
N ASN A 421 -19.72 19.20 3.89
CA ASN A 421 -20.57 19.25 5.07
C ASN A 421 -20.33 20.54 5.89
N LYS A 422 -19.07 20.99 6.03
CA LYS A 422 -18.75 22.26 6.69
C LYS A 422 -19.36 23.45 5.94
N ARG A 423 -19.28 23.48 4.61
CA ARG A 423 -19.87 24.53 3.78
C ARG A 423 -21.40 24.52 3.86
N GLU A 424 -22.02 23.35 3.79
CA GLU A 424 -23.47 23.18 3.92
C GLU A 424 -23.96 23.63 5.29
N GLN A 425 -23.28 23.23 6.38
CA GLN A 425 -23.60 23.70 7.73
C GLN A 425 -23.46 25.22 7.85
N ALA A 426 -22.38 25.80 7.32
CA ALA A 426 -22.19 27.24 7.33
C ALA A 426 -23.31 27.98 6.58
N LEU A 427 -23.77 27.45 5.43
CA LEU A 427 -24.88 28.03 4.66
C LEU A 427 -26.22 27.89 5.38
N LEU A 428 -26.54 26.70 5.89
CA LEU A 428 -27.79 26.42 6.59
C LEU A 428 -27.94 27.24 7.89
N LEU A 429 -26.82 27.67 8.47
CA LEU A 429 -26.76 28.31 9.78
C LEU A 429 -26.23 29.76 9.70
N ALA A 430 -26.09 30.32 8.48
CA ALA A 430 -25.50 31.62 8.19
C ALA A 430 -26.25 32.83 8.81
N ASN A 431 -27.55 32.69 9.08
CA ASN A 431 -28.40 33.78 9.54
C ASN A 431 -28.51 33.90 11.07
N ARG A 432 -27.68 33.17 11.84
CA ARG A 432 -27.70 33.27 13.30
C ARG A 432 -27.17 34.64 13.77
N GLU A 433 -27.99 35.34 14.54
CA GLU A 433 -27.56 36.50 15.30
C GLU A 433 -27.17 36.08 16.72
N PHE A 434 -26.07 36.63 17.22
CA PHE A 434 -25.54 36.30 18.55
C PHE A 434 -25.51 37.53 19.44
N SER A 435 -25.88 37.35 20.70
CA SER A 435 -25.64 38.30 21.79
C SER A 435 -25.17 37.56 23.04
N TRP A 436 -24.29 38.18 23.83
CA TRP A 436 -23.87 37.63 25.12
C TRP A 436 -24.98 37.74 26.17
N LYS A 437 -25.13 36.71 27.00
CA LYS A 437 -25.96 36.77 28.21
C LYS A 437 -25.11 37.26 29.39
N TYR A 438 -25.34 38.50 29.79
CA TYR A 438 -24.67 39.09 30.96
C TYR A 438 -25.44 38.83 32.26
N PRO A 439 -24.76 38.61 33.41
CA PRO A 439 -23.30 38.57 33.57
C PRO A 439 -22.68 37.31 32.95
N LEU A 440 -21.58 37.49 32.20
CA LEU A 440 -20.93 36.43 31.44
C LEU A 440 -20.04 35.58 32.37
N ASN A 441 -20.25 34.27 32.39
CA ASN A 441 -19.42 33.36 33.17
C ASN A 441 -18.02 33.26 32.54
N TYR A 442 -16.98 33.61 33.32
CA TYR A 442 -15.60 33.67 32.85
C TYR A 442 -15.07 32.32 32.37
N GLY A 443 -15.18 31.25 33.18
CA GLY A 443 -14.70 29.93 32.81
C GLY A 443 -15.42 29.36 31.57
N ARG A 444 -16.73 29.59 31.45
CA ARG A 444 -17.48 29.17 30.24
C ARG A 444 -17.06 29.94 28.99
N PHE A 445 -16.67 31.21 29.14
CA PHE A 445 -16.13 32.00 28.02
C PHE A 445 -14.73 31.50 27.60
N GLU A 446 -13.89 31.10 28.55
CA GLU A 446 -12.59 30.46 28.26
C GLU A 446 -12.75 29.14 27.52
N GLU A 447 -13.64 28.27 27.99
CA GLU A 447 -13.97 27.00 27.33
C GLU A 447 -14.44 27.23 25.88
N LEU A 448 -15.33 28.21 25.66
CA LEU A 448 -15.80 28.59 24.32
C LEU A 448 -14.65 29.03 23.41
N CYS A 449 -13.74 29.85 23.93
CA CYS A 449 -12.58 30.33 23.16
C CYS A 449 -11.61 29.18 22.83
N ALA A 450 -11.39 28.25 23.75
CA ALA A 450 -10.57 27.06 23.53
C ALA A 450 -11.15 26.16 22.43
N ASP A 451 -12.46 25.89 22.47
CA ASP A 451 -13.13 25.08 21.44
C ASP A 451 -13.08 25.72 20.05
N LEU A 452 -13.26 27.04 19.98
CA LEU A 452 -13.11 27.78 18.72
C LEU A 452 -11.69 27.63 18.18
N LEU A 453 -10.66 27.76 19.04
CA LEU A 453 -9.27 27.54 18.66
C LEU A 453 -9.04 26.11 18.15
N GLU A 454 -9.64 25.08 18.76
CA GLU A 454 -9.49 23.68 18.31
C GLU A 454 -10.02 23.48 16.90
N GLN A 455 -11.14 24.13 16.56
CA GLN A 455 -11.70 24.04 15.21
C GLN A 455 -10.92 24.86 14.17
N ILE A 456 -10.36 26.00 14.58
CA ILE A 456 -9.61 26.88 13.69
C ILE A 456 -8.18 26.34 13.47
N LYS A 457 -7.61 25.66 14.47
CA LYS A 457 -6.27 25.08 14.44
C LYS A 457 -6.32 23.57 14.77
N PRO A 458 -6.84 22.73 13.85
CA PRO A 458 -7.04 21.30 14.12
C PRO A 458 -5.73 20.53 14.41
N ASN A 459 -4.58 21.05 13.97
CA ASN A 459 -3.27 20.41 14.20
C ASN A 459 -2.55 20.96 15.45
N ALA A 460 -3.11 21.95 16.14
CA ALA A 460 -2.53 22.49 17.37
C ALA A 460 -3.11 21.77 18.59
N ARG A 461 -2.29 21.52 19.61
CA ARG A 461 -2.76 20.99 20.89
C ARG A 461 -3.14 22.15 21.81
N ILE A 462 -4.40 22.24 22.19
CA ILE A 462 -4.94 23.32 23.02
C ILE A 462 -5.19 22.80 24.43
N ARG A 463 -4.85 23.61 25.44
CA ARG A 463 -5.05 23.27 26.86
C ARG A 463 -5.51 24.49 27.65
N LEU A 464 -6.55 24.34 28.46
CA LEU A 464 -6.90 25.32 29.49
C LEU A 464 -5.84 25.29 30.59
N ALA A 465 -5.37 26.46 31.01
CA ALA A 465 -4.51 26.59 32.17
C ALA A 465 -5.39 26.61 33.43
N GLY A 466 -5.15 25.69 34.37
CA GLY A 466 -6.12 25.35 35.44
C GLY A 466 -6.35 26.41 36.54
N ASP A 467 -7.54 26.26 37.16
CA ASP A 467 -8.18 26.93 38.30
C ASP A 467 -8.04 28.45 38.44
N ALA A 468 -9.14 29.14 38.10
CA ALA A 468 -9.47 30.57 38.21
C ALA A 468 -9.29 31.24 39.60
N ASN A 469 -8.60 30.60 40.55
CA ASN A 469 -8.38 31.08 41.92
C ASN A 469 -6.91 31.10 42.38
N ASN A 470 -5.94 30.76 41.52
CA ASN A 470 -4.53 31.10 41.76
C ASN A 470 -4.23 32.46 41.11
N ALA A 471 -3.34 33.27 41.69
CA ALA A 471 -3.01 34.58 41.14
C ALA A 471 -2.47 34.45 39.70
N ASP A 472 -3.34 34.69 38.72
CA ASP A 472 -3.14 34.37 37.32
C ASP A 472 -2.04 35.23 36.69
N VAL A 473 -1.01 34.57 36.18
CA VAL A 473 0.09 35.17 35.38
C VAL A 473 -0.36 35.42 33.93
N GLY A 474 -1.64 35.80 33.72
CA GLY A 474 -2.18 36.17 32.41
C GLY A 474 -2.24 35.05 31.36
N ARG A 475 -2.28 33.78 31.76
CA ARG A 475 -2.30 32.61 30.87
C ARG A 475 -3.57 31.77 31.08
N ASP A 476 -4.56 31.94 30.22
CA ASP A 476 -5.85 31.25 30.35
C ASP A 476 -5.88 29.99 29.47
N ILE A 477 -5.33 30.07 28.25
CA ILE A 477 -5.24 28.96 27.30
C ILE A 477 -3.81 28.85 26.74
N LEU A 478 -3.31 27.63 26.64
CA LEU A 478 -2.02 27.28 26.02
C LEU A 478 -2.25 26.63 24.66
N VAL A 479 -1.61 27.15 23.61
CA VAL A 479 -1.70 26.63 22.25
C VAL A 479 -0.32 26.15 21.81
N TYR A 480 -0.15 24.83 21.69
CA TYR A 480 1.06 24.21 21.16
C TYR A 480 0.87 23.97 19.66
N ASN A 481 1.59 24.71 18.82
CA ASN A 481 1.53 24.55 17.37
C ASN A 481 2.34 23.31 16.91
N PRO A 482 2.14 22.82 15.67
CA PRO A 482 2.84 21.63 15.15
C PRO A 482 4.37 21.75 15.06
N ASP A 483 4.90 22.96 15.06
CA ASP A 483 6.34 23.28 15.06
C ASP A 483 6.94 23.37 16.47
N ASP A 484 6.25 22.80 17.47
CA ASP A 484 6.58 22.84 18.90
C ASP A 484 6.66 24.25 19.51
N THR A 485 6.12 25.27 18.82
CA THR A 485 6.05 26.62 19.36
C THR A 485 4.84 26.79 20.29
N LEU A 486 5.01 27.58 21.36
CA LEU A 486 3.96 27.88 22.33
C LEU A 486 3.39 29.28 22.11
N HIS A 487 2.07 29.37 21.93
CA HIS A 487 1.35 30.64 22.02
C HIS A 487 0.47 30.66 23.28
N ILE A 488 0.49 31.80 23.99
CA ILE A 488 -0.35 32.02 25.18
C ILE A 488 -1.60 32.77 24.77
N CYS A 489 -2.75 32.35 25.26
CA CYS A 489 -4.01 33.04 25.03
C CYS A 489 -4.58 33.52 26.36
N GLN A 490 -4.99 34.78 26.37
CA GLN A 490 -5.64 35.43 27.50
C GLN A 490 -7.07 35.83 27.12
N CYS A 491 -8.03 35.49 27.98
CA CYS A 491 -9.45 35.74 27.83
C CYS A 491 -9.90 36.86 28.78
N LYS A 492 -10.77 37.76 28.32
CA LYS A 492 -11.44 38.76 29.18
C LYS A 492 -12.94 38.83 28.88
N ALA A 493 -13.73 38.32 29.82
CA ALA A 493 -15.19 38.31 29.77
C ALA A 493 -15.80 39.58 30.39
N TYR A 494 -15.66 40.74 29.73
CA TYR A 494 -16.21 42.02 30.19
C TYR A 494 -17.34 42.54 29.29
N GLN A 495 -18.25 43.33 29.90
CA GLN A 495 -19.22 44.15 29.15
C GLN A 495 -18.62 45.51 28.75
N LYS A 496 -17.72 46.05 29.57
CA LYS A 496 -16.95 47.27 29.27
C LYS A 496 -15.83 46.98 28.28
N ASN A 497 -15.39 48.00 27.54
CA ASN A 497 -14.21 47.88 26.67
C ASN A 497 -12.95 47.52 27.47
N VAL A 498 -12.10 46.68 26.89
CA VAL A 498 -10.83 46.25 27.49
C VAL A 498 -9.71 47.24 27.15
N GLY A 499 -9.12 47.83 28.18
CA GLY A 499 -8.04 48.80 28.11
C GLY A 499 -6.66 48.18 28.34
N LYS A 500 -5.61 48.96 28.08
CA LYS A 500 -4.22 48.56 28.40
C LYS A 500 -4.02 48.24 29.89
N SER A 501 -4.77 48.91 30.77
CA SER A 501 -4.72 48.63 32.22
C SER A 501 -5.30 47.26 32.60
N ASP A 502 -6.18 46.69 31.77
CA ASP A 502 -6.82 45.39 32.03
C ASP A 502 -5.97 44.21 31.53
N VAL A 503 -4.94 44.48 30.71
CA VAL A 503 -4.04 43.51 30.09
C VAL A 503 -2.61 44.02 30.23
N GLN A 504 -2.05 43.88 31.43
CA GLN A 504 -0.69 44.34 31.77
C GLN A 504 0.33 43.27 31.40
N ASP A 505 1.56 43.70 31.13
CA ASP A 505 2.75 42.83 31.07
C ASP A 505 2.68 41.66 30.05
N ILE A 506 2.02 41.89 28.90
CA ILE A 506 1.93 40.91 27.80
C ILE A 506 3.31 40.41 27.37
N ARG A 507 4.27 41.33 27.22
CA ARG A 507 5.64 40.99 26.83
C ARG A 507 6.30 40.08 27.86
N ASP A 508 6.18 40.43 29.13
CA ASP A 508 6.80 39.68 30.22
C ASP A 508 6.17 38.29 30.32
N THR A 509 4.85 38.17 30.08
CA THR A 509 4.14 36.89 30.01
C THR A 509 4.68 36.00 28.90
N ILE A 510 4.90 36.55 27.70
CA ILE A 510 5.48 35.83 26.56
C ILE A 510 6.90 35.36 26.90
N GLU A 511 7.76 36.27 27.38
CA GLU A 511 9.17 35.98 27.66
C GLU A 511 9.33 35.00 28.84
N PHE A 512 8.56 35.16 29.92
CA PHE A 512 8.61 34.32 31.12
C PHE A 512 8.25 32.86 30.82
N HIS A 513 7.30 32.63 29.92
CA HIS A 513 6.87 31.29 29.54
C HIS A 513 7.59 30.71 28.31
N GLY A 514 8.57 31.44 27.75
CA GLY A 514 9.24 31.02 26.52
C GLY A 514 8.31 30.89 25.32
N ALA A 515 7.19 31.63 25.32
CA ALA A 515 6.23 31.61 24.24
C ALA A 515 6.74 32.42 23.04
N THR A 516 6.29 32.06 21.84
CA THR A 516 6.61 32.76 20.59
C THR A 516 5.46 33.65 20.11
N GLY A 517 4.27 33.51 20.71
CA GLY A 517 3.07 34.22 20.32
C GLY A 517 2.07 34.46 21.45
N PHE A 518 1.12 35.36 21.19
CA PHE A 518 0.09 35.77 22.15
C PHE A 518 -1.26 36.01 21.46
N TYR A 519 -2.33 35.50 22.06
CA TYR A 519 -3.71 35.73 21.65
C TYR A 519 -4.46 36.49 22.74
N LEU A 520 -5.19 37.53 22.39
CA LEU A 520 -6.13 38.19 23.29
C LEU A 520 -7.56 37.97 22.81
N MET A 521 -8.40 37.34 23.62
CA MET A 521 -9.81 37.11 23.30
C MET A 521 -10.70 37.83 24.28
N VAL A 522 -11.58 38.70 23.79
CA VAL A 522 -12.42 39.53 24.65
C VAL A 522 -13.88 39.46 24.22
N SER A 523 -14.80 39.42 25.19
CA SER A 523 -16.24 39.43 24.92
C SER A 523 -16.78 40.81 24.51
N SER A 524 -15.94 41.85 24.55
CA SER A 524 -16.29 43.24 24.22
C SER A 524 -15.40 43.80 23.12
N ARG A 525 -15.29 45.13 22.99
CA ARG A 525 -14.26 45.79 22.16
C ARG A 525 -13.00 46.06 22.98
N ILE A 526 -11.89 46.31 22.28
CA ILE A 526 -10.62 46.79 22.85
C ILE A 526 -10.40 48.26 22.52
N THR A 527 -9.68 48.97 23.39
CA THR A 527 -9.39 50.40 23.22
C THR A 527 -8.24 50.65 22.23
N SER A 528 -8.23 51.81 21.55
CA SER A 528 -7.17 52.18 20.60
C SER A 528 -5.74 52.15 21.17
N PRO A 529 -5.49 52.55 22.43
CA PRO A 529 -4.17 52.40 23.03
C PRO A 529 -3.71 50.93 23.17
N LEU A 530 -4.63 50.01 23.45
CA LEU A 530 -4.33 48.58 23.52
C LEU A 530 -4.03 48.01 22.13
N ILE A 531 -4.81 48.39 21.10
CA ILE A 531 -4.53 48.02 19.71
C ILE A 531 -3.12 48.42 19.31
N LYS A 532 -2.74 49.69 19.53
CA LYS A 532 -1.39 50.19 19.21
C LYS A 532 -0.30 49.39 19.93
N ASN A 533 -0.55 48.98 21.18
CA ASN A 533 0.40 48.17 21.93
C ASN A 533 0.55 46.75 21.34
N LEU A 534 -0.56 46.10 20.98
CA LEU A 534 -0.56 44.78 20.34
C LEU A 534 0.12 44.82 18.96
N GLU A 535 -0.13 45.87 18.16
CA GLU A 535 0.53 46.07 16.86
C GLU A 535 2.05 46.24 16.98
N ILE A 536 2.53 46.96 18.01
CA ILE A 536 3.97 47.06 18.30
C ILE A 536 4.54 45.69 18.67
N LEU A 537 3.85 44.91 19.52
CA LEU A 537 4.30 43.57 19.91
C LEU A 537 4.32 42.59 18.73
N LYS A 538 3.38 42.75 17.79
CA LYS A 538 3.28 41.94 16.57
C LYS A 538 4.49 42.07 15.65
N GLN A 539 5.31 43.12 15.81
CA GLN A 539 6.58 43.26 15.08
C GLN A 539 7.63 42.22 15.49
N LYS A 540 7.51 41.63 16.69
CA LYS A 540 8.49 40.69 17.26
C LYS A 540 7.90 39.32 17.60
N TYR A 541 6.63 39.25 17.98
CA TYR A 541 5.95 38.01 18.39
C TYR A 541 4.74 37.73 17.51
N ALA A 542 4.30 36.48 17.45
CA ALA A 542 3.06 36.10 16.76
C ALA A 542 1.83 36.54 17.58
N VAL A 543 1.43 37.81 17.44
CA VAL A 543 0.32 38.43 18.19
C VAL A 543 -0.95 38.54 17.36
N ASP A 544 -2.08 38.14 17.94
CA ASP A 544 -3.41 38.30 17.37
C ASP A 544 -4.47 38.55 18.46
N TRP A 545 -5.64 39.05 18.08
CA TRP A 545 -6.72 39.31 19.03
C TRP A 545 -8.11 39.17 18.42
N TRP A 546 -9.06 38.67 19.21
CA TRP A 546 -10.46 38.51 18.83
C TRP A 546 -11.33 39.34 19.77
N THR A 547 -12.14 40.22 19.19
CA THR A 547 -13.22 40.91 19.89
C THR A 547 -14.52 40.12 19.73
N GLU A 548 -15.61 40.62 20.34
CA GLU A 548 -16.96 40.12 20.10
C GLU A 548 -17.25 39.84 18.62
N ARG A 549 -16.80 40.75 17.73
CA ARG A 549 -17.01 40.63 16.29
C ARG A 549 -16.36 39.37 15.71
N GLU A 550 -15.08 39.14 16.01
CA GLU A 550 -14.34 37.99 15.49
C GLU A 550 -14.90 36.70 16.07
N ILE A 551 -15.17 36.67 17.38
CA ILE A 551 -15.76 35.51 18.06
C ILE A 551 -17.12 35.16 17.45
N PHE A 552 -18.00 36.13 17.26
CA PHE A 552 -19.31 35.89 16.65
C PHE A 552 -19.20 35.45 15.19
N ASN A 553 -18.23 35.97 14.42
CA ASN A 553 -17.98 35.48 13.07
C ASN A 553 -17.55 34.01 13.07
N TYR A 554 -16.70 33.59 14.01
CA TYR A 554 -16.33 32.19 14.14
C TYR A 554 -17.51 31.33 14.61
N LEU A 555 -18.35 31.80 15.52
CA LEU A 555 -19.57 31.08 15.92
C LEU A 555 -20.57 30.91 14.77
N ARG A 556 -20.65 31.86 13.82
CA ARG A 556 -21.43 31.66 12.58
C ARG A 556 -20.85 30.55 11.71
N ARG A 557 -19.51 30.43 11.67
CA ARG A 557 -18.80 29.39 10.91
C ARG A 557 -18.86 28.02 11.58
N TYR A 558 -18.93 27.98 12.92
CA TYR A 558 -18.96 26.78 13.76
C TYR A 558 -20.20 26.76 14.67
N PRO A 559 -21.40 26.67 14.10
CA PRO A 559 -22.66 26.83 14.82
C PRO A 559 -22.94 25.72 15.85
N PHE A 560 -22.36 24.53 15.68
CA PHE A 560 -22.43 23.45 16.68
C PHE A 560 -21.74 23.84 17.99
N ILE A 561 -20.69 24.68 17.95
CA ILE A 561 -20.07 25.24 19.15
C ILE A 561 -21.06 26.18 19.82
N ALA A 562 -21.65 27.11 19.07
CA ALA A 562 -22.63 28.06 19.61
C ALA A 562 -23.78 27.35 20.35
N ASP A 563 -24.26 26.23 19.81
CA ASP A 563 -25.34 25.44 20.42
C ASP A 563 -24.96 24.82 21.79
N ARG A 564 -23.68 24.53 22.05
CA ARG A 564 -23.20 24.04 23.37
C ARG A 564 -23.09 25.13 24.43
N TYR A 565 -23.05 26.39 24.00
CA TYR A 565 -22.81 27.56 24.85
C TYR A 565 -24.06 28.46 24.99
N ARG A 566 -25.25 27.89 24.80
CA ARG A 566 -26.54 28.59 24.96
C ARG A 566 -26.80 29.12 26.37
N ASP A 567 -26.04 28.68 27.37
CA ASP A 567 -26.05 29.23 28.73
C ASP A 567 -25.44 30.64 28.79
N ILE A 568 -24.44 30.93 27.95
CA ILE A 568 -23.76 32.24 27.86
C ILE A 568 -24.08 33.03 26.59
N LEU A 569 -24.70 32.39 25.59
CA LEU A 569 -25.12 32.98 24.32
C LEU A 569 -26.65 33.03 24.19
N GLU A 570 -27.15 34.13 23.66
CA GLU A 570 -28.47 34.22 23.04
C GLU A 570 -28.28 34.08 21.52
N ILE A 571 -29.03 33.15 20.92
CA ILE A 571 -28.97 32.82 19.49
C ILE A 571 -30.36 33.12 18.93
N LYS A 572 -30.42 34.02 17.93
CA LYS A 572 -31.66 34.38 17.22
C LYS A 572 -31.63 33.87 15.79
#